data_AF-A0A9J6ERV8-F1
#
_entry.id   AF-A0A9J6ERV8-F1
#
_cell.length_a   1.000
_cell.length_b   1.000
_cell.length_c   1.000
_cell.angle_alpha   90.00
_cell.angle_beta   90.00
_cell.angle_gamma   90.00
#
_symmetry.space_group_name_H-M   'P 1'
#
loop_
_entity.id
_entity.type
_entity.pdbx_description
1 polymer ?
#
loop_
_entity_poly.entity_id
_entity_poly.type
_entity_poly.pdbx_seq_one_letter_code
_entity_poly.pdbx_strand_id
1 'polypeptide(L)'
;MAKDRYIAVMNSYGHNVSVQHCGLVVDPVCPWLGATPDGLVYDPEELSYGVLEVKCPHSLKDSEPEEAKKRKFSLVFGENGEPQLDRDHEYYAQVLGQMALTGCLWGDFVVCSEKWIGIECIWFDRNEWEDMRKKLDAFFFEQMLPHLARR
;
A
#
# COMPACT_ATOMS: atom_id res chain seq x y z
N MET A 1 -1.33 17.53 -0.26
CA MET A 1 -0.61 17.69 1.02
C MET A 1 0.20 16.46 1.40
N ALA A 2 -0.40 15.28 1.62
CA ALA A 2 0.35 14.08 2.01
C ALA A 2 1.27 13.55 0.88
N LYS A 3 0.76 13.46 -0.36
CA LYS A 3 1.57 13.08 -1.54
C LYS A 3 2.70 14.08 -1.82
N ASP A 4 2.46 15.37 -1.68
CA ASP A 4 3.50 16.40 -1.87
C ASP A 4 4.61 16.27 -0.82
N ARG A 5 4.25 15.97 0.43
CA ARG A 5 5.21 15.68 1.50
C ARG A 5 6.00 14.41 1.22
N TYR A 6 5.33 13.34 0.77
CA TYR A 6 5.98 12.12 0.33
C TYR A 6 7.03 12.40 -0.76
N ILE A 7 6.66 13.11 -1.83
CA ILE A 7 7.60 13.50 -2.91
C ILE A 7 8.79 14.30 -2.34
N ALA A 8 8.54 15.26 -1.45
CA ALA A 8 9.61 16.04 -0.83
C ALA A 8 10.57 15.19 0.01
N VAL A 9 10.05 14.18 0.73
CA VAL A 9 10.88 13.23 1.50
C VAL A 9 11.71 12.36 0.56
N MET A 10 11.09 11.74 -0.46
CA MET A 10 11.81 10.92 -1.43
C MET A 10 12.92 11.71 -2.14
N ASN A 11 12.63 12.95 -2.56
CA ASN A 11 13.63 13.85 -3.15
C ASN A 11 14.80 14.11 -2.18
N SER A 12 14.54 14.23 -0.88
CA SER A 12 15.59 14.42 0.13
C SER A 12 16.49 13.18 0.32
N TYR A 13 15.97 12.00 -0.03
CA TYR A 13 16.72 10.74 -0.08
C TYR A 13 17.42 10.50 -1.42
N GLY A 14 17.32 11.45 -2.37
CA GLY A 14 17.91 11.34 -3.70
C GLY A 14 17.00 10.69 -4.74
N HIS A 15 15.78 10.30 -4.37
CA HIS A 15 14.80 9.68 -5.25
C HIS A 15 13.88 10.77 -5.84
N ASN A 16 14.16 11.22 -7.06
CA ASN A 16 13.36 12.25 -7.74
C ASN A 16 12.08 11.66 -8.35
N VAL A 17 11.19 11.19 -7.48
CA VAL A 17 9.99 10.44 -7.87
C VAL A 17 8.93 11.31 -8.53
N SER A 18 8.12 10.69 -9.38
CA SER A 18 6.89 11.30 -9.91
C SER A 18 5.68 10.45 -9.57
N VAL A 19 4.59 11.09 -9.12
CA VAL A 19 3.37 10.39 -8.69
C VAL A 19 2.24 10.69 -9.67
N GLN A 20 1.63 9.63 -10.20
CA GLN A 20 0.48 9.69 -11.11
C GLN A 20 -0.77 9.16 -10.42
N HIS A 21 -1.92 9.77 -10.72
CA HIS A 21 -3.21 9.27 -10.23
C HIS A 21 -3.64 8.06 -11.06
N CYS A 22 -4.16 7.03 -10.40
CA CYS A 22 -4.81 5.88 -11.03
C CYS A 22 -6.26 5.73 -10.55
N GLY A 23 -7.13 5.27 -11.45
CA GLY A 23 -8.47 4.82 -11.07
C GLY A 23 -8.46 3.36 -10.60
N LEU A 24 -9.59 2.68 -10.78
CA LEU A 24 -9.67 1.24 -10.58
C LEU A 24 -8.80 0.51 -11.62
N VAL A 25 -7.88 -0.32 -11.13
CA VAL A 25 -7.04 -1.22 -11.92
C VAL A 25 -7.60 -2.63 -11.80
N VAL A 26 -7.77 -3.30 -12.94
CA VAL A 26 -8.27 -4.67 -13.05
C VAL A 26 -7.30 -5.45 -13.92
N ASP A 27 -6.79 -6.57 -13.41
CA ASP A 27 -5.99 -7.50 -14.21
C ASP A 27 -6.92 -8.33 -15.11
N PRO A 28 -6.75 -8.31 -16.44
CA PRO A 28 -7.55 -9.11 -17.37
C PRO A 28 -7.54 -10.62 -17.09
N VAL A 29 -6.51 -11.14 -16.41
CA VAL A 29 -6.40 -12.57 -16.06
C VAL A 29 -7.26 -12.92 -14.84
N CYS A 30 -7.56 -11.94 -13.98
CA CYS A 30 -8.45 -12.11 -12.83
C CYS A 30 -9.45 -10.93 -12.73
N PRO A 31 -10.38 -10.81 -13.69
CA PRO A 31 -11.25 -9.63 -13.84
C PRO A 31 -12.24 -9.40 -12.69
N TRP A 32 -12.36 -10.36 -11.78
CA TRP A 32 -13.15 -10.24 -10.55
C TRP A 32 -12.41 -9.52 -9.42
N LEU A 33 -11.11 -9.27 -9.58
CA LEU A 33 -10.29 -8.53 -8.63
C LEU A 33 -9.97 -7.15 -9.18
N GLY A 34 -10.01 -6.15 -8.29
CA GLY A 34 -9.66 -4.78 -8.64
C GLY A 34 -9.02 -4.08 -7.45
N ALA A 35 -8.14 -3.13 -7.74
CA ALA A 35 -7.51 -2.29 -6.73
C ALA A 35 -7.46 -0.83 -7.19
N THR A 36 -7.49 0.09 -6.23
CA THR A 36 -7.31 1.54 -6.48
C THR A 36 -6.17 2.01 -5.58
N PRO A 37 -4.92 1.99 -6.07
CA PRO A 37 -3.82 2.66 -5.36
C PRO A 37 -4.09 4.16 -5.22
N ASP A 38 -3.56 4.78 -4.18
CA ASP A 38 -3.57 6.24 -4.08
C ASP A 38 -2.73 6.88 -5.19
N GLY A 39 -1.69 6.19 -5.68
CA GLY A 39 -0.97 6.61 -6.87
C GLY A 39 -0.04 5.54 -7.43
N LEU A 40 0.46 5.79 -8.64
CA LEU A 40 1.59 5.10 -9.22
C LEU A 40 2.82 6.00 -9.14
N VAL A 41 3.88 5.49 -8.56
CA VAL A 41 5.15 6.20 -8.38
C VAL A 41 6.12 5.70 -9.43
N TYR A 42 6.66 6.59 -10.25
CA TYR A 42 7.87 6.29 -11.01
C TYR A 42 9.07 6.80 -10.26
N ASP A 43 10.03 5.91 -10.00
CA ASP A 43 11.30 6.25 -9.40
C ASP A 43 12.43 6.07 -10.42
N PRO A 44 13.16 7.14 -10.79
CA PRO A 44 14.30 7.06 -11.71
C PRO A 44 15.44 6.17 -11.22
N GLU A 45 15.61 5.98 -9.90
CA GLU A 45 16.67 5.13 -9.34
C GLU A 45 16.30 3.65 -9.45
N GLU A 46 15.02 3.31 -9.31
CA GLU A 46 14.49 1.94 -9.47
C GLU A 46 14.13 1.60 -10.92
N LEU A 47 14.12 2.60 -11.81
CA LEU A 47 13.76 2.49 -13.23
C LEU A 47 12.41 1.79 -13.48
N SER A 48 11.49 1.88 -12.53
CA SER A 48 10.24 1.12 -12.53
C SER A 48 9.12 1.88 -11.84
N TYR A 49 7.90 1.38 -12.03
CA TYR A 49 6.73 1.87 -11.31
C TYR A 49 6.49 1.05 -10.05
N GLY A 50 6.15 1.76 -8.98
CA GLY A 50 5.62 1.23 -7.73
C GLY A 50 4.22 1.75 -7.43
N VAL A 51 3.53 1.11 -6.49
CA VAL A 51 2.25 1.63 -5.96
C VAL A 51 2.50 2.55 -4.76
N LEU A 52 1.62 3.52 -4.56
CA LEU A 52 1.59 4.36 -3.36
C LEU A 52 0.26 4.17 -2.65
N GLU A 53 0.32 3.91 -1.34
CA GLU A 53 -0.85 3.87 -0.46
C GLU A 53 -0.60 4.77 0.75
N VAL A 54 -1.48 5.75 0.96
CA VAL A 54 -1.31 6.81 1.96
C VAL A 54 -2.45 6.74 2.99
N LYS A 55 -2.09 6.52 4.25
CA LYS A 55 -3.01 6.59 5.39
C LYS A 55 -2.69 7.79 6.27
N CYS A 56 -3.67 8.67 6.46
CA CYS A 56 -3.55 9.81 7.39
C CYS A 56 -4.71 9.78 8.40
N PRO A 57 -4.65 8.88 9.39
CA PRO A 57 -5.75 8.67 10.31
C PRO A 57 -5.95 9.89 11.23
N HIS A 58 -7.20 10.32 11.39
CA HIS A 58 -7.55 11.48 12.21
C HIS A 58 -7.05 11.36 13.67
N SER A 59 -6.99 10.13 14.20
CA SER A 59 -6.50 9.84 15.55
C SER A 59 -5.03 10.20 15.76
N LEU A 60 -4.23 10.34 14.69
CA LEU A 60 -2.81 10.69 14.71
C LEU A 60 -2.54 12.11 14.20
N LYS A 61 -3.57 12.88 13.84
CA LYS A 61 -3.44 14.18 13.16
C LYS A 61 -2.39 15.10 13.81
N ASP A 62 -2.47 15.28 15.13
CA ASP A 62 -1.60 16.18 15.90
C ASP A 62 -0.56 15.41 16.74
N SER A 63 -0.46 14.09 16.56
CA SER A 63 0.39 13.23 17.38
C SER A 63 1.86 13.38 17.01
N GLU A 64 2.73 13.17 17.99
CA GLU A 64 4.17 13.03 17.75
C GLU A 64 4.49 11.61 17.23
N PRO A 65 5.65 11.39 16.58
CA PRO A 65 6.05 10.07 16.08
C PRO A 65 6.00 8.99 17.16
N GLU A 66 6.50 9.29 18.36
CA GLU A 66 6.56 8.37 19.50
C GLU A 66 5.17 7.92 20.00
N GLU A 67 4.16 8.77 19.83
CA GLU A 67 2.79 8.42 20.20
C GLU A 67 2.17 7.48 19.16
N ALA A 68 2.52 7.64 17.88
CA ALA A 68 2.11 6.72 16.83
C ALA A 68 2.70 5.32 17.06
N LYS A 69 3.96 5.21 17.50
CA LYS A 69 4.61 3.93 17.82
C LYS A 69 3.86 3.16 18.91
N LYS A 70 3.39 3.85 19.94
CA LYS A 70 2.66 3.24 21.07
C LYS A 70 1.28 2.72 20.68
N ARG A 71 0.65 3.33 19.67
CA ARG A 71 -0.72 3.00 19.26
C ARG A 71 -0.82 1.80 18.31
N LYS A 72 0.30 1.26 17.81
CA LYS A 72 0.36 0.13 16.85
C LYS A 72 -0.68 0.27 15.72
N PHE A 73 -0.78 1.47 15.15
CA PHE A 73 -1.92 1.83 14.29
C PHE A 73 -1.85 1.20 12.88
N SER A 74 -0.77 0.48 12.56
CA SER A 74 -0.49 -0.33 11.36
C SER A 74 1.02 -0.54 11.20
N LEU A 75 1.80 0.46 11.62
CA LEU A 75 3.25 0.39 11.63
C LEU A 75 3.76 -0.22 12.96
N VAL A 76 4.61 -1.23 12.83
CA VAL A 76 5.60 -1.63 13.82
C VAL A 76 6.92 -0.91 13.51
N PHE A 77 7.84 -0.89 14.48
CA PHE A 77 9.14 -0.26 14.30
C PHE A 77 10.19 -1.35 14.46
N GLY A 78 11.03 -1.52 13.44
CA GLY A 78 12.13 -2.49 13.46
C GLY A 78 13.20 -2.12 14.48
N GLU A 79 14.18 -2.99 14.68
CA GLU A 79 15.30 -2.77 15.62
C GLU A 79 16.09 -1.48 15.32
N ASN A 80 16.08 -1.05 14.05
CA ASN A 80 16.77 0.13 13.56
C ASN A 80 15.95 1.42 13.77
N GLY A 81 14.72 1.31 14.28
CA GLY A 81 13.79 2.43 14.43
C GLY A 81 13.03 2.81 13.16
N GLU A 82 13.20 2.06 12.06
CA GLU A 82 12.49 2.27 10.81
C GLU A 82 11.03 1.77 10.88
N PRO A 83 10.07 2.50 10.31
CA PRO A 83 8.68 2.09 10.24
C PRO A 83 8.53 0.87 9.31
N GLN A 84 7.76 -0.12 9.75
CA GLN A 84 7.42 -1.30 8.99
C GLN A 84 5.93 -1.59 9.17
N LEU A 85 5.21 -1.84 8.09
CA LEU A 85 3.82 -2.26 8.11
C LEU A 85 3.73 -3.68 8.64
N ASP A 86 2.93 -3.85 9.69
CA ASP A 86 2.58 -5.16 10.23
C ASP A 86 2.01 -6.04 9.12
N ARG A 87 2.66 -7.18 8.86
CA ARG A 87 2.34 -8.10 7.78
C ARG A 87 1.01 -8.83 7.99
N ASP A 88 0.51 -8.85 9.23
CA ASP A 88 -0.81 -9.37 9.57
C ASP A 88 -1.93 -8.30 9.45
N HIS A 89 -1.59 -7.04 9.16
CA HIS A 89 -2.56 -5.95 9.04
C HIS A 89 -3.25 -5.93 7.67
N GLU A 90 -4.52 -5.52 7.63
CA GLU A 90 -5.32 -5.41 6.39
C GLU A 90 -4.70 -4.50 5.32
N TYR A 91 -3.88 -3.53 5.74
CA TYR A 91 -3.22 -2.61 4.82
C TYR A 91 -2.06 -3.29 4.09
N TYR A 92 -1.41 -4.28 4.71
CA TYR A 92 -0.41 -5.07 4.00
C TYR A 92 -1.07 -5.85 2.87
N ALA A 93 -2.22 -6.47 3.16
CA ALA A 93 -3.01 -7.14 2.15
C ALA A 93 -3.46 -6.20 1.02
N GLN A 94 -3.83 -4.97 1.37
CA GLN A 94 -4.18 -3.94 0.40
C GLN A 94 -3.02 -3.60 -0.54
N VAL A 95 -1.83 -3.32 0.00
CA VAL A 95 -0.64 -2.96 -0.80
C VAL A 95 -0.17 -4.13 -1.66
N LEU A 96 -0.16 -5.36 -1.12
CA LEU A 96 0.21 -6.56 -1.87
C LEU A 96 -0.73 -6.80 -3.06
N GLY A 97 -2.05 -6.67 -2.85
CA GLY A 97 -3.04 -6.79 -3.91
C GLY A 97 -2.92 -5.68 -4.97
N GLN A 98 -2.65 -4.44 -4.54
CA GLN A 98 -2.39 -3.32 -5.46
C GLN A 98 -1.17 -3.59 -6.34
N MET A 99 -0.05 -4.04 -5.76
CA MET A 99 1.16 -4.41 -6.51
C MET A 99 0.86 -5.53 -7.52
N ALA A 100 0.16 -6.59 -7.08
CA ALA A 100 -0.19 -7.71 -7.94
C ALA A 100 -1.03 -7.30 -9.17
N LEU A 101 -2.08 -6.51 -8.96
CA LEU A 101 -3.02 -6.13 -10.02
C LEU A 101 -2.48 -5.05 -10.95
N THR A 102 -1.50 -4.27 -10.50
CA THR A 102 -0.80 -3.26 -11.32
C THR A 102 0.45 -3.82 -12.01
N GLY A 103 0.93 -5.00 -11.59
CA GLY A 103 2.20 -5.56 -12.05
C GLY A 103 3.43 -4.87 -11.48
N CYS A 104 3.29 -4.03 -10.44
CA CYS A 104 4.40 -3.37 -9.78
C CYS A 104 5.16 -4.37 -8.89
N LEU A 105 6.48 -4.22 -8.80
CA LEU A 105 7.34 -5.08 -7.98
C LEU A 105 7.68 -4.47 -6.61
N TRP A 106 7.22 -3.26 -6.36
CA TRP A 106 7.38 -2.56 -5.10
C TRP A 106 6.22 -1.58 -4.87
N GLY A 107 6.08 -1.13 -3.63
CA GLY A 107 5.14 -0.09 -3.27
C GLY A 107 5.50 0.59 -1.96
N ASP A 108 5.23 1.88 -1.89
CA ASP A 108 5.41 2.67 -0.67
C ASP A 108 4.11 2.73 0.12
N PHE A 109 4.17 2.25 1.36
CA PHE A 109 3.14 2.46 2.34
C PHE A 109 3.49 3.68 3.21
N VAL A 110 2.62 4.67 3.19
CA VAL A 110 2.84 5.95 3.88
C VAL A 110 1.83 6.11 5.00
N VAL A 111 2.31 6.39 6.22
CA VAL A 111 1.47 6.89 7.32
C VAL A 111 1.87 8.32 7.64
N CYS A 112 0.88 9.21 7.71
CA CYS A 112 1.12 10.63 7.91
C CYS A 112 0.28 11.24 9.04
N SER A 113 0.88 12.16 9.78
CA SER A 113 0.21 13.17 10.61
C SER A 113 0.47 14.56 10.03
N GLU A 114 0.04 15.65 10.68
CA GLU A 114 0.48 16.99 10.29
C GLU A 114 1.96 17.25 10.59
N LYS A 115 2.57 16.50 11.53
CA LYS A 115 3.92 16.75 12.05
C LYS A 115 4.99 15.81 11.52
N TRP A 116 4.62 14.59 11.17
CA TRP A 116 5.57 13.54 10.76
C TRP A 116 5.02 12.70 9.61
N ILE A 117 5.89 11.93 8.99
CA ILE A 117 5.58 10.99 7.91
C ILE A 117 6.46 9.76 8.11
N GLY A 118 5.86 8.58 8.05
CA GLY A 118 6.55 7.29 8.03
C GLY A 118 6.30 6.66 6.66
N ILE A 119 7.36 6.14 6.05
CA ILE A 119 7.33 5.50 4.74
C ILE A 119 8.01 4.15 4.87
N GLU A 120 7.34 3.08 4.46
CA GLU A 120 7.97 1.79 4.24
C GLU A 120 7.89 1.45 2.75
N CYS A 121 9.02 1.14 2.13
CA CYS A 121 9.07 0.50 0.83
C CYS A 121 8.92 -1.02 1.00
N ILE A 122 7.87 -1.56 0.39
CA ILE A 122 7.51 -2.98 0.42
C ILE A 122 7.82 -3.59 -0.94
N TRP A 123 8.56 -4.69 -0.96
CA TRP A 123 8.84 -5.45 -2.17
C TRP A 123 7.80 -6.54 -2.38
N PHE A 124 7.42 -6.75 -3.64
CA PHE A 124 6.41 -7.73 -4.01
C PHE A 124 6.90 -9.16 -3.74
N ASP A 125 6.15 -9.89 -2.89
CA ASP A 125 6.34 -11.32 -2.71
C ASP A 125 5.27 -12.11 -3.46
N ARG A 126 5.71 -12.90 -4.44
CA ARG A 126 4.83 -13.72 -5.27
C ARG A 126 4.12 -14.82 -4.47
N ASN A 127 4.78 -15.44 -3.50
CA ASN A 127 4.21 -16.54 -2.73
C ASN A 127 3.09 -16.02 -1.82
N GLU A 128 3.34 -14.88 -1.15
CA GLU A 128 2.31 -14.25 -0.31
C GLU A 128 1.10 -13.82 -1.15
N TRP A 129 1.33 -13.29 -2.36
CA TRP A 129 0.23 -12.96 -3.28
C TRP A 129 -0.54 -14.23 -3.69
N GLU A 130 0.15 -15.31 -4.05
CA GLU A 130 -0.50 -16.56 -4.46
C GLU A 130 -1.38 -17.14 -3.34
N ASP A 131 -0.93 -17.05 -2.09
CA ASP A 131 -1.71 -17.49 -0.93
C ASP A 131 -2.91 -16.58 -0.63
N MET A 132 -2.76 -15.27 -0.79
CA MET A 132 -3.85 -14.32 -0.68
C MET A 132 -4.89 -14.51 -1.78
N ARG A 133 -4.43 -14.67 -3.03
CA ARG A 133 -5.27 -14.87 -4.20
C ARG A 133 -6.16 -16.10 -4.06
N LYS A 134 -5.65 -17.22 -3.52
CA LYS A 134 -6.47 -18.42 -3.26
C LYS A 134 -7.70 -18.10 -2.40
N LYS A 135 -7.52 -17.26 -1.35
CA LYS A 135 -8.61 -16.84 -0.46
C LYS A 135 -9.60 -15.91 -1.16
N LEU A 136 -9.09 -14.97 -1.98
CA LEU A 136 -9.92 -14.04 -2.76
C LEU A 136 -10.74 -14.77 -3.83
N ASP A 137 -10.12 -15.71 -4.54
CA ASP A 137 -10.78 -16.52 -5.57
C ASP A 137 -11.88 -17.39 -4.94
N ALA A 138 -11.60 -18.07 -3.82
CA ALA A 138 -12.61 -18.85 -3.09
C ALA A 138 -13.78 -17.96 -2.63
N PHE A 139 -13.50 -16.78 -2.06
CA PHE A 139 -14.55 -15.84 -1.68
C PHE A 139 -15.41 -15.41 -2.88
N PHE A 140 -14.80 -15.03 -3.99
CA PHE A 140 -15.53 -14.58 -5.17
C PHE A 140 -16.41 -15.71 -5.75
N PHE A 141 -15.82 -16.87 -6.05
CA PHE A 141 -16.52 -17.93 -6.78
C PHE A 141 -17.47 -18.76 -5.91
N GLU A 142 -17.15 -18.96 -4.63
CA GLU A 142 -17.95 -19.84 -3.76
C GLU A 142 -18.97 -19.06 -2.94
N GLN A 143 -18.74 -17.78 -2.67
CA GLN A 143 -19.61 -16.97 -1.80
C GLN A 143 -20.28 -15.83 -2.56
N MET A 144 -19.51 -14.93 -3.16
CA MET A 144 -20.04 -13.69 -3.73
C MET A 144 -20.83 -13.92 -5.01
N LEU A 145 -20.26 -14.64 -5.98
CA LEU A 145 -20.89 -14.91 -7.27
C LEU A 145 -22.21 -15.70 -7.12
N PRO A 146 -22.29 -16.79 -6.34
CA PRO A 146 -23.56 -17.48 -6.08
C PRO A 146 -24.59 -16.59 -5.39
N HIS A 147 -24.16 -15.69 -4.49
CA HIS A 147 -25.08 -14.75 -3.85
C HIS A 147 -25.65 -13.73 -4.85
N LEU A 148 -24.83 -13.23 -5.76
CA LEU A 148 -25.24 -12.26 -6.79
C LEU A 148 -26.14 -12.90 -7.86
N ALA A 149 -25.84 -14.12 -8.29
CA ALA A 149 -26.58 -14.84 -9.33
C ALA A 149 -27.95 -15.38 -8.87
N ARG A 150 -28.22 -15.38 -7.56
CA ARG A 150 -29.52 -15.78 -6.98
C ARG A 150 -30.58 -14.66 -7.01
N ARG A 151 -30.21 -13.45 -7.45
CA ARG A 151 -31.13 -12.33 -7.59
C ARG A 151 -31.80 -12.29 -8.96
#